data_AF-A0A931QI45-F1
#
_entry.id   AF-A0A931QI45-F1
#
_cell.length_a   1.000
_cell.length_b   1.000
_cell.length_c   1.000
_cell.angle_alpha   90.00
_cell.angle_beta   90.00
_cell.angle_gamma   90.00
#
_symmetry.space_group_name_H-M   'P 1'
#
loop_
_entity.id
_entity.type
_entity.pdbx_description
1 polymer ?
#
loop_
_entity_poly.entity_id
_entity_poly.type
_entity_poly.pdbx_seq_one_letter_code
_entity_poly.pdbx_strand_id
1 'polypeptide(L)'
;PRILDLLNVRYVVGARPAAEKGTRVNRDTKLGNLDLGPFGTKTLDLSGEPVRAGQIELASKVRYGGHIPQGETVAEMEVWETTGKRHRFPIRAGIETADWAAGSPKAGARHGLARIEDSWVVENKDEKYEGHSYRATLALPAHTEISRVDLRYIRSDAQLEIERLNVGTLDLTKLPEDRFDRLSPEIVRNRYALDRAFLVPEARGRS
;
A
#
# COMPACT_ATOMS: atom_id res chain seq x y z
N PRO A 1 -14.87 -23.65 9.67
CA PRO A 1 -13.77 -22.94 10.37
C PRO A 1 -14.32 -21.76 11.19
N ARG A 2 -14.19 -21.81 12.53
CA ARG A 2 -14.53 -20.67 13.41
C ARG A 2 -13.39 -19.66 13.33
N ILE A 3 -13.67 -18.46 12.80
CA ILE A 3 -12.71 -17.36 12.79
C ILE A 3 -12.73 -16.75 14.19
N LEU A 4 -11.59 -16.77 14.87
CA LEU A 4 -11.40 -16.14 16.17
C LEU A 4 -10.89 -14.72 15.93
N ASP A 5 -11.69 -13.73 16.31
CA ASP A 5 -11.33 -12.32 16.26
C ASP A 5 -10.35 -12.01 17.42
N LEU A 6 -9.12 -11.63 17.09
CA LEU A 6 -8.04 -11.31 18.04
C LEU A 6 -7.75 -9.80 18.14
N LEU A 7 -8.66 -8.94 17.68
CA LEU A 7 -8.39 -7.52 17.46
C LEU A 7 -8.29 -6.67 18.74
N ASN A 8 -8.56 -7.25 19.90
CA ASN A 8 -8.29 -6.62 21.19
C ASN A 8 -7.52 -7.52 22.16
N VAL A 9 -6.74 -8.45 21.60
CA VAL A 9 -5.90 -9.39 22.33
C VAL A 9 -4.47 -8.85 22.37
N ARG A 10 -4.03 -8.46 23.57
CA ARG A 10 -2.68 -7.93 23.82
C ARG A 10 -1.59 -8.99 23.61
N TYR A 11 -1.92 -10.27 23.84
CA TYR A 11 -0.98 -11.39 23.76
C TYR A 11 -1.61 -12.57 23.03
N VAL A 12 -0.97 -13.03 21.95
CA VAL A 12 -1.35 -14.27 21.25
C VAL A 12 -0.41 -15.37 21.73
N VAL A 13 -0.99 -16.49 22.19
CA VAL A 13 -0.25 -17.68 22.64
C VAL A 13 -0.38 -18.77 21.57
N GLY A 14 0.73 -19.18 20.97
CA GLY A 14 0.81 -20.20 19.92
C GLY A 14 1.83 -19.87 18.82
N ALA A 15 2.12 -20.85 17.96
CA ALA A 15 2.95 -20.62 16.77
C ALA A 15 2.34 -19.52 15.90
N ARG A 16 3.17 -18.60 15.39
CA ARG A 16 2.76 -17.54 14.46
C ARG A 16 1.83 -18.15 13.40
N PRO A 17 0.66 -17.56 13.10
CA PRO A 17 -0.14 -18.00 11.97
C PRO A 17 0.79 -18.04 10.77
N ALA A 18 0.98 -19.22 10.19
CA ALA A 18 1.89 -19.38 9.07
C ALA A 18 1.39 -18.46 7.97
N ALA A 19 2.22 -17.49 7.58
CA ALA A 19 2.02 -16.80 6.32
C ALA A 19 1.91 -17.90 5.25
N GLU A 20 0.79 -17.94 4.54
CA GLU A 20 0.59 -18.92 3.48
C GLU A 20 1.81 -18.91 2.55
N LYS A 21 2.28 -20.11 2.21
CA LYS A 21 3.46 -20.32 1.36
C LYS A 21 3.23 -19.64 0.01
N GLY A 22 3.77 -18.44 -0.14
CA GLY A 22 3.72 -17.66 -1.38
C GLY A 22 4.59 -16.42 -1.38
N THR A 23 4.90 -15.85 -0.21
CA THR A 23 5.64 -14.59 -0.14
C THR A 23 7.04 -14.81 0.43
N ARG A 24 8.05 -14.90 -0.45
CA ARG A 24 9.42 -14.53 -0.06
C ARG A 24 9.42 -13.01 0.11
N VAL A 25 9.01 -12.53 1.28
CA VAL A 25 9.27 -11.16 1.70
C VAL A 25 10.77 -11.08 1.99
N ASN A 26 11.48 -10.26 1.22
CA ASN A 26 12.90 -10.02 1.42
C ASN A 26 13.06 -9.31 2.78
N ARG A 27 13.79 -9.93 3.71
CA ARG A 27 13.79 -9.62 5.16
C ARG A 27 14.65 -8.41 5.56
N ASP A 28 14.94 -7.50 4.64
CA ASP A 28 15.96 -6.45 4.85
C ASP A 28 15.51 -5.01 4.52
N THR A 29 14.21 -4.76 4.49
CA THR A 29 13.71 -3.41 4.25
C THR A 29 12.70 -3.03 5.32
N LYS A 30 13.08 -2.07 6.19
CA LYS A 30 12.17 -0.95 6.50
C LYS A 30 11.46 -0.66 5.17
N LEU A 31 10.13 -0.69 5.07
CA LEU A 31 9.41 -0.55 3.80
C LEU A 31 9.76 0.79 3.09
N GLY A 32 10.93 0.84 2.49
CA GLY A 32 11.29 1.68 1.38
C GLY A 32 10.62 1.06 0.16
N ASN A 33 10.09 1.92 -0.69
CA ASN A 33 9.62 1.68 -2.04
C ASN A 33 9.10 0.25 -2.32
N LEU A 34 7.77 0.08 -2.35
CA LEU A 34 7.14 -1.16 -2.77
C LEU A 34 7.29 -1.32 -4.29
N ASP A 35 8.13 -2.26 -4.68
CA ASP A 35 8.38 -2.60 -6.08
C ASP A 35 7.45 -3.74 -6.55
N LEU A 36 6.62 -3.44 -7.56
CA LEU A 36 5.85 -4.42 -8.29
C LEU A 36 6.48 -4.62 -9.67
N GLY A 37 7.31 -5.66 -9.77
CA GLY A 37 7.83 -6.13 -11.05
C GLY A 37 6.73 -6.69 -11.97
N PRO A 38 7.09 -7.29 -13.10
CA PRO A 38 6.16 -7.90 -14.05
C PRO A 38 5.07 -8.74 -13.37
N PHE A 39 3.80 -8.40 -13.62
CA PHE A 39 2.62 -9.03 -12.99
C PHE A 39 2.60 -9.06 -11.45
N GLY A 40 3.38 -8.21 -10.80
CA GLY A 40 3.49 -8.14 -9.35
C GLY A 40 2.15 -7.79 -8.70
N THR A 41 1.85 -8.46 -7.58
CA THR A 41 0.65 -8.18 -6.78
C THR A 41 1.03 -7.86 -5.35
N LYS A 42 0.22 -7.02 -4.71
CA LYS A 42 0.30 -6.75 -3.27
C LYS A 42 -1.10 -6.62 -2.71
N THR A 43 -1.36 -7.36 -1.65
CA THR A 43 -2.56 -7.19 -0.82
C THR A 43 -2.17 -6.56 0.51
N LEU A 44 -2.94 -5.57 0.93
CA LEU A 44 -2.86 -4.91 2.21
C LEU A 44 -4.17 -5.19 2.94
N ASP A 45 -4.08 -6.01 3.97
CA ASP A 45 -5.23 -6.42 4.78
C ASP A 45 -5.43 -5.45 5.94
N LEU A 46 -6.57 -4.78 5.95
CA LEU A 46 -7.03 -3.83 6.96
C LEU A 46 -8.27 -4.35 7.69
N SER A 47 -8.67 -5.61 7.49
CA SER A 47 -9.89 -6.17 8.06
C SER A 47 -9.89 -6.15 9.58
N GLY A 48 -8.70 -6.13 10.18
CA GLY A 48 -8.52 -5.99 11.63
C GLY A 48 -8.69 -4.58 12.18
N GLU A 49 -8.49 -3.56 11.37
CA GLU A 49 -8.68 -2.16 11.76
C GLU A 49 -9.09 -1.37 10.52
N PRO A 50 -10.39 -1.48 10.13
CA PRO A 50 -10.86 -0.84 8.93
C PRO A 50 -10.67 0.67 8.98
N VAL A 51 -10.16 1.24 7.90
CA VAL A 51 -9.84 2.66 7.84
C VAL A 51 -10.96 3.40 7.12
N ARG A 52 -11.47 4.46 7.74
CA ARG A 52 -12.43 5.36 7.08
C ARG A 52 -11.69 6.39 6.24
N ALA A 53 -11.99 6.44 4.96
CA ALA A 53 -11.41 7.41 4.04
C ALA A 53 -12.40 7.84 2.94
N GLY A 54 -12.26 9.08 2.47
CA GLY A 54 -12.93 9.56 1.25
C GLY A 54 -12.02 9.56 0.02
N GLN A 55 -10.75 9.20 0.20
CA GLN A 55 -9.77 9.12 -0.89
C GLN A 55 -8.59 8.24 -0.51
N ILE A 56 -7.87 7.77 -1.51
CA ILE A 56 -6.55 7.15 -1.39
C ILE A 56 -5.54 8.05 -2.12
N GLU A 57 -4.39 8.30 -1.50
CA GLU A 57 -3.27 8.95 -2.18
C GLU A 57 -2.20 7.92 -2.52
N LEU A 58 -1.72 7.94 -3.76
CA LEU A 58 -0.66 7.08 -4.25
C LEU A 58 0.49 7.95 -4.76
N ALA A 59 1.68 7.76 -4.23
CA ALA A 59 2.92 8.25 -4.82
C ALA A 59 3.64 7.09 -5.49
N SER A 60 3.88 7.20 -6.80
CA SER A 60 4.47 6.11 -7.58
C SER A 60 5.25 6.60 -8.79
N LYS A 61 6.03 5.71 -9.39
CA LYS A 61 6.66 5.90 -10.70
C LYS A 61 6.81 4.57 -11.42
N VAL A 62 6.84 4.61 -12.73
CA VAL A 62 7.14 3.43 -13.56
C VAL A 62 8.62 3.45 -13.92
N ARG A 63 9.28 2.29 -13.86
CA ARG A 63 10.61 2.06 -14.44
C ARG A 63 10.49 1.30 -15.75
N TYR A 64 11.32 1.68 -16.72
CA TYR A 64 11.38 1.07 -18.05
C TYR A 64 10.07 1.19 -18.84
N GLY A 65 9.25 2.20 -18.52
CA GLY A 65 7.93 2.41 -19.09
C GLY A 65 7.88 3.40 -20.24
N GLY A 66 9.01 3.97 -20.69
CA GLY A 66 9.03 4.99 -21.75
C GLY A 66 8.27 4.60 -23.03
N HIS A 67 8.21 3.32 -23.39
CA HIS A 67 7.45 2.84 -24.56
C HIS A 67 5.94 2.72 -24.34
N ILE A 68 5.44 2.90 -23.11
CA ILE A 68 4.01 2.77 -22.78
C ILE A 68 3.25 4.00 -23.30
N PRO A 69 2.20 3.84 -24.11
CA PRO A 69 1.35 4.93 -24.58
C PRO A 69 0.65 5.71 -23.46
N GLN A 70 0.37 7.00 -23.74
CA GLN A 70 -0.48 7.85 -22.91
C GLN A 70 -1.83 7.19 -22.61
N GLY A 71 -2.21 7.18 -21.32
CA GLY A 71 -3.50 6.67 -20.86
C GLY A 71 -3.62 5.15 -20.80
N GLU A 72 -2.58 4.40 -21.20
CA GLU A 72 -2.58 2.95 -21.07
C GLU A 72 -2.51 2.53 -19.60
N THR A 73 -3.32 1.55 -19.22
CA THR A 73 -3.35 1.03 -17.84
C THR A 73 -2.10 0.21 -17.58
N VAL A 74 -1.37 0.54 -16.52
CA VAL A 74 -0.15 -0.15 -16.11
C VAL A 74 -0.34 -0.95 -14.83
N ALA A 75 -1.28 -0.53 -13.99
CA ALA A 75 -1.69 -1.24 -12.79
C ALA A 75 -3.18 -1.04 -12.49
N GLU A 76 -3.71 -1.87 -11.61
CA GLU A 76 -5.06 -1.77 -11.07
C GLU A 76 -4.98 -1.76 -9.54
N MET A 77 -5.77 -0.89 -8.93
CA MET A 77 -6.01 -0.90 -7.49
C MET A 77 -7.47 -1.30 -7.24
N GLU A 78 -7.68 -2.35 -6.45
CA GLU A 78 -9.00 -2.68 -5.91
C GLU A 78 -9.06 -2.31 -4.42
N VAL A 79 -10.11 -1.60 -4.03
CA VAL A 79 -10.37 -1.21 -2.64
C VAL A 79 -11.65 -1.88 -2.19
N TRP A 80 -11.58 -2.59 -1.08
CA TRP A 80 -12.68 -3.36 -0.53
C TRP A 80 -13.20 -2.71 0.73
N GLU A 81 -14.52 -2.59 0.82
CA GLU A 81 -15.21 -2.15 2.00
C GLU A 81 -15.39 -3.29 3.01
N THR A 82 -15.64 -2.96 4.28
CA THR A 82 -16.13 -3.92 5.29
C THR A 82 -17.46 -4.56 4.89
N THR A 83 -18.26 -3.85 4.09
CA THR A 83 -19.53 -4.32 3.52
C THR A 83 -19.34 -5.35 2.39
N GLY A 84 -18.11 -5.54 1.89
CA GLY A 84 -17.79 -6.40 0.75
C GLY A 84 -17.91 -5.70 -0.61
N LYS A 85 -18.34 -4.44 -0.65
CA LYS A 85 -18.34 -3.63 -1.87
C LYS A 85 -16.91 -3.34 -2.35
N ARG A 86 -16.71 -3.28 -3.67
CA ARG A 86 -15.41 -3.05 -4.30
C ARG A 86 -15.39 -1.77 -5.12
N HIS A 87 -14.30 -1.04 -5.04
CA HIS A 87 -13.96 0.08 -5.92
C HIS A 87 -12.73 -0.29 -6.73
N ARG A 88 -12.74 0.02 -8.03
CA ARG A 88 -11.64 -0.30 -8.94
C ARG A 88 -11.08 0.97 -9.54
N PHE A 89 -9.77 1.14 -9.45
CA PHE A 89 -9.06 2.29 -9.98
C PHE A 89 -7.99 1.83 -10.97
N PRO A 90 -8.11 2.19 -12.26
CA PRO A 90 -7.01 2.01 -13.19
C PRO A 90 -5.91 3.02 -12.86
N ILE A 91 -4.66 2.57 -12.89
CA ILE A 91 -3.47 3.41 -12.78
C ILE A 91 -2.86 3.47 -14.17
N ARG A 92 -2.90 4.64 -14.82
CA ARG A 92 -2.54 4.82 -16.22
C ARG A 92 -1.31 5.69 -16.40
N ALA A 93 -0.54 5.37 -17.44
CA ALA A 93 0.65 6.13 -17.83
C ALA A 93 0.28 7.55 -18.29
N GLY A 94 1.00 8.54 -17.76
CA GLY A 94 0.77 9.97 -17.98
C GLY A 94 -0.51 10.52 -17.37
N ILE A 95 -1.18 9.80 -16.47
CA ILE A 95 -2.39 10.28 -15.76
C ILE A 95 -2.23 10.12 -14.25
N GLU A 96 -2.27 8.89 -13.75
CA GLU A 96 -2.07 8.60 -12.32
C GLU A 96 -0.58 8.39 -11.97
N THR A 97 0.19 7.91 -12.93
CA THR A 97 1.63 7.67 -12.81
C THR A 97 2.29 7.88 -14.17
N ALA A 98 3.60 7.92 -14.24
CA ALA A 98 4.36 7.96 -15.49
C ALA A 98 5.74 7.33 -15.28
N ASP A 99 6.48 7.16 -16.37
CA ASP A 99 7.89 6.79 -16.31
C ASP A 99 8.67 7.87 -15.56
N TRP A 100 9.55 7.45 -14.66
CA TRP A 100 10.33 8.36 -13.83
C TRP A 100 11.19 9.33 -14.66
N ALA A 101 11.59 8.95 -15.86
CA ALA A 101 12.41 9.74 -16.78
C ALA A 101 11.61 10.37 -17.92
N ALA A 102 10.28 10.37 -17.88
CA ALA A 102 9.44 10.91 -18.97
C ALA A 102 9.70 12.39 -19.31
N GLY A 103 10.29 13.16 -18.38
CA GLY A 103 10.71 14.55 -18.60
C GLY A 103 12.05 14.70 -19.33
N SER A 104 12.85 13.64 -19.45
CA SER A 104 14.11 13.69 -20.21
C SER A 104 13.82 13.75 -21.71
N PRO A 105 14.41 14.73 -22.44
CA PRO A 105 14.32 14.79 -23.89
C PRO A 105 14.83 13.53 -24.60
N LYS A 106 15.77 12.79 -23.99
CA LYS A 106 16.33 11.56 -24.56
C LYS A 106 15.57 10.30 -24.20
N ALA A 107 14.68 10.33 -23.20
CA ALA A 107 13.91 9.15 -22.79
C ALA A 107 12.90 8.70 -23.87
N GLY A 108 12.44 9.62 -24.73
CA GLY A 108 11.51 9.28 -25.82
C GLY A 108 10.19 8.68 -25.33
N ALA A 109 9.72 9.13 -24.16
CA ALA A 109 8.51 8.59 -23.54
C ALA A 109 7.27 8.81 -24.44
N ARG A 110 6.44 7.77 -24.57
CA ARG A 110 5.19 7.78 -25.35
C ARG A 110 3.97 8.28 -24.57
N HIS A 111 4.21 8.78 -23.37
CA HIS A 111 3.24 9.41 -22.48
C HIS A 111 3.86 10.68 -21.88
N GLY A 112 3.01 11.62 -21.50
CA GLY A 112 3.43 12.84 -20.79
C GLY A 112 3.64 12.60 -19.30
N LEU A 113 4.06 13.65 -18.60
CA LEU A 113 4.15 13.64 -17.14
C LEU A 113 2.75 13.50 -16.52
N ALA A 114 2.65 12.69 -15.47
CA ALA A 114 1.52 12.77 -14.54
C ALA A 114 1.72 13.92 -13.55
N ARG A 115 0.82 14.08 -12.58
CA ARG A 115 0.99 15.09 -11.52
C ARG A 115 2.22 14.75 -10.68
N ILE A 116 3.25 15.60 -10.72
CA ILE A 116 4.51 15.41 -9.99
C ILE A 116 4.26 15.46 -8.48
N GLU A 117 4.84 14.49 -7.77
CA GLU A 117 4.95 14.45 -6.30
C GLU A 117 6.30 15.00 -5.85
N ASP A 118 7.39 14.48 -6.41
CA ASP A 118 8.76 14.83 -6.08
C ASP A 118 9.64 14.79 -7.34
N SER A 119 10.74 15.53 -7.30
CA SER A 119 11.73 15.59 -8.38
C SER A 119 13.13 15.44 -7.82
N TRP A 120 13.99 14.70 -8.53
CA TRP A 120 15.40 14.62 -8.21
C TRP A 120 16.26 14.83 -9.45
N VAL A 121 17.43 15.42 -9.24
CA VAL A 121 18.41 15.61 -10.32
C VAL A 121 19.05 14.27 -10.66
N VAL A 122 19.05 13.98 -11.96
CA VAL A 122 19.73 12.82 -12.54
C VAL A 122 20.84 13.37 -13.41
N GLU A 123 22.07 13.12 -13.01
CA GLU A 123 23.25 13.59 -13.73
C GLU A 123 24.09 12.37 -14.12
N ASN A 124 24.26 12.19 -15.42
CA ASN A 124 25.20 11.24 -15.99
C ASN A 124 26.22 12.00 -16.86
N LYS A 125 27.18 11.29 -17.45
CA LYS A 125 28.25 11.92 -18.23
C LYS A 125 27.74 12.72 -19.45
N ASP A 126 26.55 12.39 -19.96
CA ASP A 126 26.04 12.85 -21.24
C ASP A 126 24.79 13.76 -21.11
N GLU A 127 24.21 13.85 -19.92
CA GLU A 127 22.96 14.56 -19.66
C GLU A 127 22.73 14.86 -18.18
N LYS A 128 22.08 15.99 -17.95
CA LYS A 128 21.47 16.35 -16.68
C LYS A 128 19.99 16.60 -16.91
N TYR A 129 19.13 15.87 -16.21
CA TYR A 129 17.69 16.00 -16.31
C TYR A 129 17.04 15.74 -14.94
N GLU A 130 15.73 15.99 -14.84
CA GLU A 130 14.96 15.68 -13.63
C GLU A 130 14.25 14.33 -13.78
N GLY A 131 14.43 13.46 -12.80
CA GLY A 131 13.57 12.31 -12.58
C GLY A 131 12.40 12.70 -11.67
N HIS A 132 11.25 12.07 -11.84
CA HIS A 132 10.03 12.39 -11.10
C HIS A 132 9.36 11.17 -10.47
N SER A 133 8.73 11.37 -9.32
CA SER A 133 7.64 10.53 -8.84
C SER A 133 6.32 11.29 -8.93
N TYR A 134 5.21 10.57 -8.96
CA TYR A 134 3.91 11.13 -9.31
C TYR A 134 2.85 10.82 -8.26
N ARG A 135 1.97 11.79 -8.00
CA ARG A 135 0.84 11.68 -7.08
C ARG A 135 -0.47 11.45 -7.83
N ALA A 136 -1.18 10.40 -7.47
CA ALA A 136 -2.59 10.22 -7.79
C ALA A 136 -3.46 10.33 -6.52
N THR A 137 -4.65 10.92 -6.69
CA THR A 137 -5.71 10.94 -5.68
C THR A 137 -6.91 10.18 -6.23
N LEU A 138 -7.23 9.04 -5.61
CA LEU A 138 -8.30 8.16 -6.02
C LEU A 138 -9.50 8.40 -5.12
N ALA A 139 -10.55 9.02 -5.66
CA ALA A 139 -11.73 9.40 -4.90
C ALA A 139 -12.56 8.17 -4.52
N LEU A 140 -13.00 8.14 -3.27
CA LEU A 140 -13.97 7.17 -2.73
C LEU A 140 -15.22 7.92 -2.28
N PRO A 141 -16.38 7.25 -2.16
CA PRO A 141 -17.51 7.81 -1.45
C PRO A 141 -17.10 8.28 -0.05
N ALA A 142 -17.68 9.39 0.42
CA ALA A 142 -17.38 9.90 1.74
C ALA A 142 -17.62 8.81 2.82
N HIS A 143 -16.69 8.71 3.77
CA HIS A 143 -16.74 7.76 4.88
C HIS A 143 -16.73 6.28 4.47
N THR A 144 -16.09 5.92 3.35
CA THR A 144 -15.86 4.52 2.98
C THR A 144 -15.00 3.84 4.02
N GLU A 145 -15.50 2.75 4.61
CA GLU A 145 -14.79 1.94 5.61
C GLU A 145 -14.08 0.77 4.93
N ILE A 146 -12.77 0.89 4.79
CA ILE A 146 -11.93 0.05 3.93
C ILE A 146 -11.33 -1.09 4.74
N SER A 147 -11.53 -2.32 4.28
CA SER A 147 -11.02 -3.55 4.89
C SER A 147 -9.84 -4.16 4.14
N ARG A 148 -9.63 -3.81 2.86
CA ARG A 148 -8.53 -4.37 2.07
C ARG A 148 -8.21 -3.48 0.87
N VAL A 149 -6.93 -3.42 0.53
CA VAL A 149 -6.45 -2.81 -0.72
C VAL A 149 -5.61 -3.84 -1.47
N ASP A 150 -5.98 -4.11 -2.72
CA ASP A 150 -5.21 -4.91 -3.65
C ASP A 150 -4.59 -4.03 -4.71
N LEU A 151 -3.32 -4.27 -5.00
CA LEU A 151 -2.57 -3.65 -6.06
C LEU A 151 -2.06 -4.73 -6.99
N ARG A 152 -2.26 -4.53 -8.29
CA ARG A 152 -1.77 -5.43 -9.32
C ARG A 152 -1.13 -4.63 -10.43
N TYR A 153 0.17 -4.81 -10.62
CA TYR A 153 0.82 -4.41 -11.85
C TYR A 153 0.42 -5.38 -12.96
N ILE A 154 -0.02 -4.89 -14.12
CA ILE A 154 -0.64 -5.74 -15.16
C ILE A 154 0.26 -5.96 -16.38
N ARG A 155 1.46 -5.39 -16.41
CA ARG A 155 2.37 -5.51 -17.55
C ARG A 155 3.51 -6.49 -17.27
N SER A 156 4.13 -6.96 -18.35
CA SER A 156 5.30 -7.85 -18.33
C SER A 156 6.64 -7.15 -18.58
N ASP A 157 6.62 -5.90 -19.03
CA ASP A 157 7.71 -5.24 -19.76
C ASP A 157 8.25 -3.98 -19.07
N ALA A 158 7.80 -3.71 -17.83
CA ALA A 158 8.20 -2.57 -17.02
C ALA A 158 7.94 -2.89 -15.53
N GLN A 159 8.14 -1.92 -14.64
CA GLN A 159 7.96 -2.09 -13.20
C GLN A 159 7.27 -0.87 -12.61
N LEU A 160 6.37 -1.08 -11.65
CA LEU A 160 5.78 0.00 -10.84
C LEU A 160 6.47 0.05 -9.48
N GLU A 161 6.97 1.22 -9.11
CA GLU A 161 7.53 1.52 -7.81
C GLU A 161 6.55 2.42 -7.05
N ILE A 162 6.15 2.00 -5.84
CA ILE A 162 5.21 2.71 -4.97
C ILE A 162 5.97 3.23 -3.76
N GLU A 163 6.11 4.55 -3.68
CA GLU A 163 6.84 5.24 -2.62
C GLU A 163 5.94 5.48 -1.40
N ARG A 164 4.67 5.80 -1.67
CA ARG A 164 3.68 6.08 -0.62
C ARG A 164 2.29 5.65 -1.04
N LEU A 165 1.53 5.13 -0.08
CA LEU A 165 0.13 4.78 -0.25
C LEU A 165 -0.63 5.16 1.01
N ASN A 166 -1.37 6.26 0.96
CA ASN A 166 -2.16 6.73 2.09
C ASN A 166 -3.62 6.34 1.93
N VAL A 167 -4.19 5.79 3.00
CA VAL A 167 -5.63 5.60 3.14
C VAL A 167 -6.08 6.44 4.34
N GLY A 168 -6.79 7.54 4.07
CA GLY A 168 -7.07 8.53 5.11
C GLY A 168 -5.75 9.11 5.67
N THR A 169 -5.56 9.02 6.98
CA THR A 169 -4.32 9.45 7.66
C THR A 169 -3.27 8.34 7.79
N LEU A 170 -3.59 7.11 7.37
CA LEU A 170 -2.71 5.95 7.52
C LEU A 170 -1.81 5.80 6.29
N ASP A 171 -0.50 5.86 6.50
CA ASP A 171 0.50 5.54 5.48
C ASP A 171 0.77 4.04 5.45
N LEU A 172 0.23 3.36 4.43
CA LEU A 172 0.31 1.92 4.28
C LEU A 172 1.68 1.42 3.85
N THR A 173 2.55 2.28 3.29
CA THR A 173 3.95 1.88 3.03
C THR A 173 4.79 1.93 4.29
N LYS A 174 4.31 2.54 5.37
CA LYS A 174 5.00 2.56 6.67
C LYS A 174 4.40 1.64 7.72
N LEU A 175 3.45 0.77 7.33
CA LEU A 175 2.93 -0.24 8.25
C LEU A 175 4.11 -1.08 8.75
N PRO A 176 4.44 -1.02 10.05
CA PRO A 176 5.58 -1.76 10.54
C PRO A 176 5.34 -3.25 10.32
N GLU A 177 6.36 -3.97 9.82
CA GLU A 177 6.44 -5.45 9.84
C GLU A 177 6.33 -6.05 11.27
N ASP A 178 6.24 -5.14 12.23
CA ASP A 178 6.57 -5.15 13.63
C ASP A 178 5.32 -5.00 14.51
N ARG A 179 4.11 -5.16 13.95
CA ARG A 179 2.83 -5.13 14.70
C ARG A 179 2.86 -6.02 15.95
N PHE A 180 3.66 -7.09 15.93
CA PHE A 180 3.79 -8.02 17.04
C PHE A 180 5.24 -8.09 17.57
N ASP A 181 5.46 -7.78 18.84
CA ASP A 181 6.71 -8.07 19.56
C ASP A 181 6.73 -9.53 20.00
N ARG A 182 7.84 -10.24 19.79
CA ARG A 182 7.99 -11.57 20.37
C ARG A 182 8.43 -11.46 21.82
N LEU A 183 7.59 -11.91 22.75
CA LEU A 183 7.92 -11.95 24.18
C LEU A 183 8.53 -13.29 24.61
N SER A 184 8.14 -14.37 23.93
CA SER A 184 8.70 -15.71 24.12
C SER A 184 8.54 -16.55 22.84
N PRO A 185 9.07 -17.78 22.76
CA PRO A 185 8.87 -18.66 21.61
C PRO A 185 7.40 -18.85 21.22
N GLU A 186 6.49 -18.79 22.20
CA GLU A 186 5.06 -19.06 22.04
C GLU A 186 4.19 -17.82 22.23
N ILE A 187 4.75 -16.67 22.61
CA ILE A 187 3.97 -15.48 22.95
C ILE A 187 4.41 -14.30 22.08
N VAL A 188 3.44 -13.70 21.40
CA VAL A 188 3.63 -12.45 20.66
C VAL A 188 2.66 -11.37 21.16
N ARG A 189 3.16 -10.15 21.37
CA ARG A 189 2.42 -8.99 21.87
C ARG A 189 2.08 -8.06 20.73
N ASN A 190 0.81 -7.74 20.55
CA ASN A 190 0.39 -6.69 19.62
C ASN A 190 0.78 -5.31 20.21
N ARG A 191 1.71 -4.59 19.56
CA ARG A 191 2.17 -3.25 20.01
C ARG A 191 1.14 -2.15 19.84
N TYR A 192 0.13 -2.40 19.00
CA TYR A 192 -0.92 -1.45 18.65
C TYR A 192 -2.23 -1.74 19.39
N ALA A 193 -2.24 -2.76 20.27
CA ALA A 193 -3.36 -2.95 21.19
C ALA A 193 -3.40 -1.78 22.18
N LEU A 194 -4.46 -0.98 22.12
CA LEU A 194 -4.70 0.13 23.04
C LEU A 194 -4.66 -0.36 24.50
N ASP A 195 -4.06 0.41 25.41
CA ASP A 195 -4.19 0.13 26.84
C ASP A 195 -5.69 0.20 27.20
N ARG A 196 -6.22 -0.88 27.78
CA ARG A 196 -7.62 -0.92 28.23
C ARG A 196 -7.79 0.02 29.44
N ALA A 197 -7.98 1.31 29.18
CA ALA A 197 -8.44 2.28 30.16
C ALA A 197 -9.90 2.66 29.89
N PHE A 198 -10.80 1.69 30.00
CA PHE A 198 -12.20 1.95 30.33
C PHE A 198 -12.65 0.86 31.32
N LEU A 199 -12.34 1.08 32.59
CA LEU A 199 -12.97 0.37 33.71
C LEU A 199 -14.33 1.04 33.95
N VAL A 200 -15.42 0.31 33.70
CA VAL A 200 -16.73 0.65 34.26
C VAL A 200 -16.67 0.24 35.75
N PRO A 201 -16.93 1.14 36.72
CA PRO A 201 -16.57 0.89 38.11
C PRO A 201 -17.51 -0.06 38.88
N GLU A 202 -18.67 -0.47 38.35
CA GLU A 202 -19.57 -1.39 39.06
C GLU A 202 -20.56 -2.11 38.12
N ALA A 203 -20.83 -3.39 38.38
CA ALA A 203 -21.98 -4.11 37.86
C ALA A 203 -22.74 -4.75 39.04
N ARG A 204 -23.98 -4.32 39.29
CA ARG A 204 -24.87 -4.91 40.30
C ARG A 204 -25.71 -6.03 39.69
N GLY A 205 -25.66 -7.21 40.29
CA GLY A 205 -26.61 -8.29 40.02
C GLY A 205 -27.93 -8.06 40.76
N ARG A 206 -29.06 -8.25 40.08
CA ARG A 206 -30.36 -8.39 40.76
C ARG A 206 -30.49 -9.82 41.31
N SER A 207 -30.93 -9.89 42.56
CA SER A 207 -31.32 -11.07 43.35
C SER A 207 -32.39 -11.91 42.68
#